data_AF-W2K0A0-F1
#
_entry.id   AF-W2K0A0-F1
#
_cell.length_a   1.000
_cell.length_b   1.000
_cell.length_c   1.000
_cell.angle_alpha   90.00
_cell.angle_beta   90.00
_cell.angle_gamma   90.00
#
_symmetry.space_group_name_H-M   'P 1'
#
loop_
_entity.id
_entity.type
_entity.pdbx_description
1 polymer ?
#
loop_
_entity_poly.entity_id
_entity_poly.type
_entity_poly.pdbx_seq_one_letter_code
_entity_poly.pdbx_strand_id
1 'polypeptide(L)'
;MGVLRRLQRQDSPQSNADDSDGFNLLYLIPIILGGLLVLGLLLWLLYRYHRTSQSQRKSSEDFENLTTPPIVEPHHRQADTTNAPAVVSPMDPMASFSSFKDENANKNVWLSGSGRTVRSAGSSRSLTASSVVDYALTTPQRDEIFHILHHDPQLATQRLAVDKIAFERVLGESATRQVWLCQFEGEEIVVKRLNPPDSDNDDIFPGVMNFVREIQLTASLEHPNIAKFLGVAWGQSLRSLCFVAEYFAKGDLASFLRRNRHRRLQMNLQLSSSSVSDVSGGSSSSATTNQTATTGPPSLQSSGSGFMLTSWIDDKLPIAIGIIRALMYLHSRRPKPIVYHVLRARKIAVSDHFEPKLIDLTPAAEGSPPIDQEQMAAGIGNAFWTAPELLTGGSPTQATDIYAFGVLLAEIDSEAKRPYHSARDSRSGEKLRAFQVLNLVASGELRPHFAANCPLEVREIALACMRQNPMQRPTAREVLLALQGSRAGSAA
;
A
#
# COMPACT_ATOMS: atom_id res chain seq x y z
N MET A 1 11.74 72.29 35.66
CA MET A 1 11.92 73.75 35.80
C MET A 1 13.25 74.00 36.48
N GLY A 2 14.30 74.27 35.70
CA GLY A 2 15.67 74.32 36.23
C GLY A 2 16.69 74.69 35.16
N VAL A 3 16.54 75.90 34.62
CA VAL A 3 17.60 76.83 34.16
C VAL A 3 18.68 76.30 33.20
N LEU A 4 18.53 76.69 31.93
CA LEU A 4 19.60 76.81 30.93
C LEU A 4 20.48 78.05 31.19
N ARG A 5 21.80 77.90 31.03
CA ARG A 5 22.73 78.93 30.52
C ARG A 5 23.73 78.22 29.60
N ARG A 6 23.72 78.49 28.28
CA ARG A 6 24.43 79.59 27.57
C ARG A 6 25.96 79.37 27.68
N LEU A 7 26.80 79.31 26.64
CA LEU A 7 26.79 79.89 25.28
C LEU A 7 27.97 79.30 24.46
N GLN A 8 27.71 79.02 23.18
CA GLN A 8 28.41 79.52 21.97
C GLN A 8 29.96 79.51 21.82
N ARG A 9 30.45 78.83 20.76
CA ARG A 9 31.46 79.23 19.73
C ARG A 9 32.18 77.99 19.17
N GLN A 10 32.59 77.85 17.91
CA GLN A 10 32.36 78.53 16.63
C GLN A 10 33.09 77.67 15.57
N ASP A 11 32.48 77.52 14.40
CA ASP A 11 33.00 77.44 13.02
C ASP A 11 34.35 76.75 12.64
N SER A 12 34.23 75.97 11.55
CA SER A 12 35.16 75.22 10.67
C SER A 12 36.17 76.12 9.89
N PRO A 13 37.02 75.66 8.90
CA PRO A 13 37.26 74.33 8.30
C PRO A 13 38.76 73.99 7.92
N GLN A 14 38.96 72.90 7.14
CA GLN A 14 40.14 72.47 6.31
C GLN A 14 41.31 71.77 7.06
N SER A 15 41.98 70.71 6.59
CA SER A 15 42.11 70.06 5.26
C SER A 15 42.82 68.69 5.40
N ASN A 16 42.46 67.73 4.54
CA ASN A 16 43.23 66.58 3.99
C ASN A 16 44.31 65.89 4.84
N ALA A 17 44.05 64.62 5.18
CA ALA A 17 44.80 63.44 4.69
C ALA A 17 44.34 62.23 5.52
N ASP A 18 43.73 61.22 4.91
CA ASP A 18 44.01 59.85 5.36
C ASP A 18 43.83 58.85 4.24
N ASP A 19 44.93 58.14 4.00
CA ASP A 19 45.14 57.15 2.97
C ASP A 19 44.73 55.77 3.51
N SER A 20 43.96 55.05 2.70
CA SER A 20 43.91 53.58 2.65
C SER A 20 43.54 52.79 3.91
N ASP A 21 42.24 52.66 4.19
CA ASP A 21 41.72 51.54 4.98
C ASP A 21 41.83 50.23 4.18
N GLY A 22 42.93 49.50 4.40
CA GLY A 22 43.12 48.15 3.92
C GLY A 22 42.04 47.22 4.49
N PHE A 23 41.32 46.53 3.59
CA PHE A 23 40.36 45.49 3.94
C PHE A 23 41.02 44.45 4.85
N ASN A 24 40.58 44.36 6.11
CA ASN A 24 41.11 43.39 7.07
C ASN A 24 40.74 41.96 6.63
N LEU A 25 41.71 41.26 6.05
CA LEU A 25 41.60 39.88 5.55
C LEU A 25 41.14 38.88 6.63
N LEU A 26 41.25 39.26 7.92
CA LEU A 26 40.82 38.46 9.06
C LEU A 26 39.31 38.17 9.08
N TYR A 27 38.47 39.06 8.52
CA TYR A 27 37.02 38.85 8.45
C TYR A 27 36.59 37.87 7.35
N LEU A 28 37.47 37.55 6.40
CA LEU A 28 37.22 36.59 5.33
C LEU A 28 37.45 35.14 5.78
N ILE A 29 38.24 34.92 6.83
CA ILE A 29 38.59 33.60 7.35
C ILE A 29 37.36 32.74 7.68
N PRO A 30 36.35 33.20 8.46
CA PRO A 30 35.16 32.39 8.76
C PRO A 30 34.28 32.11 7.52
N ILE A 31 34.24 33.02 6.55
CA ILE A 31 33.49 32.85 5.30
C ILE A 31 34.18 31.79 4.42
N ILE A 32 35.51 31.81 4.34
CA ILE A 32 36.30 30.82 3.61
C ILE A 32 36.18 29.44 4.29
N LEU A 33 36.26 29.37 5.62
CA LEU A 33 36.04 28.14 6.38
C LEU A 33 34.63 27.56 6.16
N GLY A 34 33.60 28.41 6.19
CA GLY A 34 32.22 28.00 5.89
C GLY A 34 32.07 27.49 4.46
N GLY A 35 32.67 28.18 3.48
CA GLY A 35 32.67 27.77 2.08
C GLY A 35 33.37 26.42 1.85
N LEU A 36 34.51 26.19 2.51
CA LEU A 36 35.23 24.92 2.45
C LEU A 36 34.45 23.77 3.08
N LEU A 37 33.69 24.02 4.15
CA LEU A 37 32.86 23.02 4.81
C LEU A 37 31.68 22.59 3.90
N VAL A 38 31.00 23.56 3.28
CA VAL A 38 29.92 23.29 2.31
C VAL A 38 30.46 22.57 1.08
N LEU A 39 31.62 23.00 0.55
CA LEU A 39 32.27 22.34 -0.58
C LEU A 39 32.68 20.90 -0.24
N GLY A 40 33.23 20.68 0.96
CA GLY A 40 33.57 19.34 1.45
C GLY A 40 32.36 18.43 1.56
N LEU A 41 31.22 18.95 2.02
CA LEU A 41 29.96 18.21 2.15
C LEU A 41 29.35 17.88 0.77
N LEU A 42 29.43 18.82 -0.19
CA LEU A 42 29.06 18.60 -1.58
C LEU A 42 29.94 17.54 -2.25
N LEU A 43 31.26 17.63 -2.08
CA LEU A 43 32.21 16.63 -2.59
C LEU A 43 31.99 15.27 -1.94
N TRP A 44 31.65 15.21 -0.65
CA TRP A 44 31.32 13.97 0.05
C TRP A 44 30.00 13.35 -0.47
N LEU A 45 28.98 14.16 -0.74
CA LEU A 45 27.72 13.70 -1.35
C LEU A 45 27.95 13.21 -2.80
N LEU A 46 28.76 13.93 -3.58
CA LEU A 46 29.14 13.51 -4.93
C LEU A 46 30.00 12.25 -4.90
N TYR A 47 30.92 12.12 -3.94
CA TYR A 47 31.69 10.90 -3.72
C TYR A 47 30.79 9.73 -3.32
N ARG A 48 29.81 9.94 -2.43
CA ARG A 48 28.82 8.93 -2.05
C ARG A 48 27.94 8.52 -3.23
N TYR A 49 27.49 9.48 -4.04
CA TYR A 49 26.72 9.25 -5.27
C TYR A 49 27.52 8.54 -6.37
N HIS A 50 28.82 8.87 -6.49
CA HIS A 50 29.71 8.22 -7.44
C HIS A 50 30.12 6.83 -6.96
N ARG A 51 30.27 6.60 -5.65
CA ARG A 51 30.56 5.28 -5.06
C ARG A 51 29.39 4.31 -5.25
N THR A 52 28.15 4.77 -5.11
CA THR A 52 26.96 3.94 -5.42
C THR A 52 26.86 3.65 -6.92
N SER A 53 27.21 4.62 -7.78
CA SER A 53 27.24 4.43 -9.24
C SER A 53 28.38 3.52 -9.71
N GLN A 54 29.55 3.56 -9.06
CA GLN A 54 30.67 2.65 -9.33
C GLN A 54 30.41 1.23 -8.81
N SER A 55 29.62 1.05 -7.73
CA SER A 55 29.22 -0.29 -7.29
C SER A 55 28.34 -1.00 -8.33
N GLN A 56 27.61 -0.25 -9.17
CA GLN A 56 26.92 -0.82 -10.34
C GLN A 56 27.86 -1.06 -11.52
N ARG A 57 28.88 -0.21 -11.75
CA ARG A 57 29.85 -0.40 -12.84
C ARG A 57 30.87 -1.52 -12.58
N LYS A 58 31.34 -1.73 -11.35
CA LYS A 58 32.27 -2.82 -11.00
C LYS A 58 31.65 -4.20 -11.18
N SER A 59 30.34 -4.35 -10.97
CA SER A 59 29.62 -5.59 -11.29
C SER A 59 29.59 -5.94 -12.79
N SER A 60 29.97 -5.00 -13.67
CA SER A 60 30.05 -5.20 -15.12
C SER A 60 31.48 -5.39 -15.65
N GLU A 61 32.53 -5.01 -14.89
CA GLU A 61 33.93 -5.21 -15.29
C GLU A 61 34.56 -6.45 -14.62
N ASP A 62 34.00 -6.92 -13.50
CA ASP A 62 34.46 -8.15 -12.82
C ASP A 62 34.01 -9.45 -13.53
N PHE A 63 33.29 -9.37 -14.66
CA PHE A 63 32.89 -10.53 -15.47
C PHE A 63 33.85 -10.81 -16.66
N GLU A 64 34.81 -9.93 -16.96
CA GLU A 64 35.73 -10.12 -18.10
C GLU A 64 37.18 -10.50 -17.74
N ASN A 65 37.56 -10.56 -16.46
CA ASN A 65 38.94 -10.92 -16.07
C ASN A 65 39.01 -11.89 -14.89
N LEU A 66 38.81 -13.19 -15.15
CA LEU A 66 39.40 -14.24 -14.31
C LEU A 66 39.74 -15.47 -15.17
N THR A 67 40.90 -15.38 -15.85
CA THR A 67 41.69 -16.55 -16.21
C THR A 67 43.01 -16.44 -15.44
N THR A 68 43.39 -17.54 -14.78
CA THR A 68 44.67 -17.88 -14.10
C THR A 68 44.84 -17.60 -12.57
N PRO A 69 45.23 -18.62 -11.77
CA PRO A 69 45.65 -18.55 -10.34
C PRO A 69 47.20 -18.38 -10.23
N PRO A 70 47.93 -18.35 -9.06
CA PRO A 70 47.67 -18.93 -7.72
C PRO A 70 48.31 -18.19 -6.46
N ILE A 71 48.40 -18.90 -5.31
CA ILE A 71 49.35 -18.80 -4.13
C ILE A 71 48.88 -17.93 -2.93
N VAL A 72 48.37 -18.45 -1.79
CA VAL A 72 49.00 -19.03 -0.54
C VAL A 72 49.85 -17.97 0.22
N GLU A 73 49.55 -17.46 1.44
CA GLU A 73 49.54 -18.04 2.81
C GLU A 73 49.08 -16.94 3.87
N PRO A 74 49.09 -17.11 5.22
CA PRO A 74 48.06 -16.62 6.15
C PRO A 74 48.58 -15.64 7.24
N HIS A 75 47.72 -15.23 8.21
CA HIS A 75 48.01 -15.04 9.66
C HIS A 75 47.18 -13.94 10.37
N HIS A 76 46.49 -14.36 11.45
CA HIS A 76 46.40 -13.77 12.82
C HIS A 76 45.94 -12.30 13.05
N ARG A 77 45.30 -11.85 14.15
CA ARG A 77 44.89 -12.36 15.48
C ARG A 77 43.99 -11.29 16.14
N GLN A 78 43.09 -11.72 17.04
CA GLN A 78 42.63 -11.16 18.35
C GLN A 78 42.25 -9.66 18.50
N ALA A 79 41.01 -9.37 18.95
CA ALA A 79 40.58 -9.07 20.35
C ALA A 79 40.96 -7.62 20.79
N ASP A 80 40.18 -6.81 21.51
CA ASP A 80 39.35 -7.07 22.70
C ASP A 80 38.63 -5.77 23.14
N THR A 81 37.54 -5.88 23.93
CA THR A 81 37.06 -4.96 25.02
C THR A 81 36.63 -3.50 24.69
N THR A 82 35.67 -2.77 25.30
CA THR A 82 34.87 -2.86 26.56
C THR A 82 33.80 -1.74 26.60
N ASN A 83 32.65 -2.03 27.22
CA ASN A 83 31.77 -1.22 28.10
C ASN A 83 31.27 0.22 27.77
N ALA A 84 29.95 0.29 27.48
CA ALA A 84 28.85 0.99 28.21
C ALA A 84 28.85 2.56 28.36
N PRO A 85 27.74 3.17 28.85
CA PRO A 85 26.56 3.61 28.09
C PRO A 85 26.29 5.14 28.21
N ALA A 86 25.52 5.74 27.29
CA ALA A 86 25.10 7.13 27.44
C ALA A 86 23.69 7.43 26.89
N VAL A 87 22.76 7.62 27.84
CA VAL A 87 21.86 8.78 28.01
C VAL A 87 21.09 9.29 26.78
N VAL A 88 19.77 9.08 26.86
CA VAL A 88 18.70 9.71 26.09
C VAL A 88 18.60 11.20 26.43
N SER A 89 18.53 12.07 25.41
CA SER A 89 17.94 13.41 25.50
C SER A 89 16.96 13.64 24.35
N PRO A 90 15.83 14.34 24.60
CA PRO A 90 14.74 14.52 23.65
C PRO A 90 15.07 15.65 22.66
N MET A 91 14.63 15.52 21.40
CA MET A 91 14.82 16.56 20.39
C MET A 91 13.47 17.06 19.85
N ASP A 92 13.40 18.40 19.79
CA ASP A 92 12.23 19.25 19.53
C ASP A 92 11.51 19.03 18.19
N PRO A 93 10.18 19.24 18.15
CA PRO A 93 9.38 19.23 16.93
C PRO A 93 9.17 20.66 16.40
N MET A 94 9.91 21.08 15.37
CA MET A 94 9.48 21.98 14.27
C MET A 94 10.69 22.60 13.54
N ALA A 95 10.90 22.15 12.31
CA ALA A 95 11.41 22.93 11.19
C ALA A 95 10.94 22.20 9.91
N SER A 96 9.92 22.71 9.21
CA SER A 96 10.05 23.54 7.99
C SER A 96 10.65 22.76 6.80
N PHE A 97 10.10 22.69 5.58
CA PHE A 97 9.07 23.46 4.89
C PHE A 97 8.59 22.69 3.64
N SER A 98 7.51 23.18 3.06
CA SER A 98 6.80 22.74 1.86
C SER A 98 7.60 22.65 0.55
N SER A 99 7.32 21.63 -0.27
CA SER A 99 7.16 21.79 -1.71
C SER A 99 6.28 20.68 -2.27
N PHE A 100 5.02 21.03 -2.55
CA PHE A 100 4.11 20.22 -3.35
C PHE A 100 4.54 20.37 -4.82
N LYS A 101 5.00 19.27 -5.41
CA LYS A 101 4.86 19.04 -6.86
C LYS A 101 4.01 17.79 -7.03
N ASP A 102 2.75 18.03 -7.38
CA ASP A 102 1.95 17.07 -8.14
C ASP A 102 2.61 16.86 -9.52
N GLU A 103 2.32 15.70 -10.12
CA GLU A 103 2.93 15.10 -11.33
C GLU A 103 4.29 14.39 -11.12
N ASN A 104 4.23 13.09 -10.82
CA ASN A 104 4.45 12.09 -11.86
C ASN A 104 3.97 10.70 -11.41
N ALA A 105 3.60 9.88 -12.38
CA ALA A 105 3.10 8.53 -12.23
C ALA A 105 3.90 7.66 -11.26
N ASN A 106 3.31 7.28 -10.11
CA ASN A 106 3.79 6.12 -9.37
C ASN A 106 3.62 4.89 -10.26
N LYS A 107 4.75 4.44 -10.81
CA LYS A 107 4.96 3.08 -11.32
C LYS A 107 4.66 2.10 -10.19
N ASN A 108 3.38 1.81 -9.98
CA ASN A 108 2.95 0.73 -9.13
C ASN A 108 3.03 -0.55 -9.96
N VAL A 109 4.04 -1.34 -9.66
CA VAL A 109 4.31 -2.68 -10.18
C VAL A 109 3.20 -3.61 -9.68
N TRP A 110 2.04 -3.53 -10.31
CA TRP A 110 1.02 -4.56 -10.43
C TRP A 110 0.54 -4.49 -11.89
N LEU A 111 1.43 -4.96 -12.78
CA LEU A 111 1.32 -5.30 -14.21
C LEU A 111 0.63 -4.31 -15.17
N SER A 112 1.44 -3.67 -16.03
CA SER A 112 1.07 -3.38 -17.42
C SER A 112 1.46 -4.60 -18.26
N GLY A 113 0.46 -5.25 -18.86
CA GLY A 113 0.68 -6.25 -19.89
C GLY A 113 1.03 -5.56 -21.20
N SER A 114 2.32 -5.54 -21.54
CA SER A 114 2.76 -5.56 -22.94
C SER A 114 4.17 -6.14 -22.98
N GLY A 115 4.33 -7.16 -23.82
CA GLY A 115 5.47 -8.06 -23.80
C GLY A 115 6.82 -7.38 -24.01
N ARG A 116 7.78 -7.77 -23.17
CA ARG A 116 9.19 -7.85 -23.56
C ARG A 116 9.81 -8.99 -22.76
N THR A 117 10.03 -10.09 -23.47
CA THR A 117 10.79 -11.25 -23.00
C THR A 117 12.20 -10.82 -22.62
N VAL A 118 12.47 -10.66 -21.34
CA VAL A 118 13.83 -10.71 -20.82
C VAL A 118 14.06 -12.18 -20.43
N ARG A 119 14.77 -12.91 -21.30
CA ARG A 119 15.33 -14.21 -20.96
C ARG A 119 16.38 -13.98 -19.88
N SER A 120 15.98 -14.09 -18.62
CA SER A 120 16.91 -14.32 -17.52
C SER A 120 17.02 -15.83 -17.36
N ALA A 121 18.17 -16.39 -17.73
CA ALA A 121 18.55 -17.75 -17.38
C ALA A 121 18.86 -17.80 -15.86
N GLY A 122 17.79 -17.83 -15.06
CA GLY A 122 17.86 -18.05 -13.62
C GLY A 122 17.62 -19.52 -13.33
N SER A 123 18.71 -20.26 -13.13
CA SER A 123 18.74 -21.66 -12.68
C SER A 123 17.70 -21.93 -11.58
N SER A 124 16.89 -22.98 -11.77
CA SER A 124 16.12 -23.64 -10.72
C SER A 124 17.06 -24.07 -9.60
N ARG A 125 17.29 -23.20 -8.62
CA ARG A 125 18.03 -23.56 -7.41
C ARG A 125 17.07 -24.20 -6.43
N SER A 126 17.07 -25.53 -6.46
CA SER A 126 16.71 -26.37 -5.33
C SER A 126 17.44 -25.84 -4.09
N LEU A 127 16.68 -25.49 -3.05
CA LEU A 127 17.20 -25.07 -1.76
C LEU A 127 17.71 -26.30 -0.99
N THR A 128 18.84 -26.87 -1.42
CA THR A 128 19.55 -27.86 -0.60
C THR A 128 20.21 -27.13 0.57
N ALA A 129 19.76 -27.47 1.77
CA ALA A 129 20.18 -26.95 3.05
C ALA A 129 21.69 -27.10 3.29
N SER A 130 22.38 -26.00 3.58
CA SER A 130 23.49 -25.88 4.55
C SER A 130 24.28 -24.58 4.30
N SER A 131 23.74 -23.42 4.71
CA SER A 131 24.50 -22.18 5.07
C SER A 131 23.65 -20.91 5.16
N VAL A 132 22.33 -20.98 5.00
CA VAL A 132 21.48 -19.80 5.27
C VAL A 132 21.44 -19.59 6.78
N VAL A 133 22.18 -18.60 7.27
CA VAL A 133 22.09 -18.13 8.66
C VAL A 133 20.64 -17.80 8.94
N ASP A 134 20.07 -18.33 10.02
CA ASP A 134 18.67 -18.11 10.38
C ASP A 134 18.42 -16.65 10.82
N TYR A 135 17.19 -16.29 11.17
CA TYR A 135 16.99 -15.04 11.90
C TYR A 135 17.79 -15.04 13.21
N ALA A 136 18.34 -13.88 13.60
CA ALA A 136 19.07 -13.70 14.85
C ALA A 136 18.09 -13.72 16.05
N LEU A 137 17.63 -14.92 16.40
CA LEU A 137 16.69 -15.18 17.48
C LEU A 137 17.42 -15.94 18.60
N THR A 138 17.08 -15.61 19.85
CA THR A 138 17.52 -16.43 20.99
C THR A 138 16.88 -17.83 20.93
N THR A 139 17.52 -18.83 21.52
CA THR A 139 16.98 -20.21 21.55
C THR A 139 15.55 -20.26 22.11
N PRO A 140 15.20 -19.57 23.23
CA PRO A 140 13.83 -19.57 23.74
C PRO A 140 12.80 -18.99 22.76
N GLN A 141 13.13 -17.88 22.08
CA GLN A 141 12.26 -17.25 21.08
C GLN A 141 12.01 -18.18 19.88
N ARG A 142 13.08 -18.83 19.40
CA ARG A 142 13.01 -19.80 18.32
C ARG A 142 12.15 -21.00 18.71
N ASP A 143 12.37 -21.55 19.90
CA ASP A 143 11.64 -22.71 20.41
C ASP A 143 10.16 -22.39 20.60
N GLU A 144 9.82 -21.19 21.06
CA GLU A 144 8.43 -20.73 21.16
C GLU A 144 7.73 -20.74 19.79
N ILE A 145 8.36 -20.18 18.77
CA ILE A 145 7.80 -20.14 17.40
C ILE A 145 7.62 -21.55 16.84
N PHE A 146 8.65 -22.40 16.93
CA PHE A 146 8.55 -23.77 16.44
C PHE A 146 7.53 -24.59 17.23
N HIS A 147 7.42 -24.37 18.55
CA HIS A 147 6.41 -25.02 19.37
C HIS A 147 5.01 -24.71 18.83
N ILE A 148 4.71 -23.45 18.50
CA ILE A 148 3.43 -23.07 17.87
C ILE A 148 3.25 -23.78 16.52
N LEU A 149 4.24 -23.68 15.61
CA LEU A 149 4.15 -24.27 14.27
C LEU A 149 3.95 -25.79 14.29
N HIS A 150 4.56 -26.50 15.24
CA HIS A 150 4.48 -27.96 15.35
C HIS A 150 3.25 -28.49 16.09
N HIS A 151 2.74 -27.75 17.07
CA HIS A 151 1.69 -28.24 17.97
C HIS A 151 0.31 -27.60 17.71
N ASP A 152 0.23 -26.58 16.86
CA ASP A 152 -1.07 -26.07 16.40
C ASP A 152 -1.75 -27.10 15.47
N PRO A 153 -2.93 -27.63 15.83
CA PRO A 153 -3.58 -28.70 15.09
C PRO A 153 -4.07 -28.25 13.70
N GLN A 154 -4.41 -26.97 13.52
CA GLN A 154 -4.82 -26.45 12.22
C GLN A 154 -3.60 -26.35 11.30
N LEU A 155 -2.48 -25.82 11.80
CA LEU A 155 -1.26 -25.70 11.00
C LEU A 155 -0.66 -27.07 10.65
N ALA A 156 -0.73 -28.04 11.56
CA ALA A 156 -0.24 -29.39 11.32
C ALA A 156 -0.97 -30.09 10.16
N THR A 157 -2.29 -29.91 10.06
CA THR A 157 -3.12 -30.50 8.99
C THR A 157 -2.97 -29.79 7.64
N GLN A 158 -2.49 -28.55 7.65
CA GLN A 158 -2.30 -27.71 6.46
C GLN A 158 -0.83 -27.44 6.14
N ARG A 159 0.07 -28.31 6.62
CA ARG A 159 1.51 -28.18 6.38
C ARG A 159 1.87 -28.62 4.97
N LEU A 160 2.56 -27.75 4.24
CA LEU A 160 3.06 -28.01 2.89
C LEU A 160 4.58 -28.24 2.89
N ALA A 161 5.05 -29.04 1.94
CA ALA A 161 6.46 -29.28 1.71
C ALA A 161 7.09 -28.10 0.96
N VAL A 162 8.03 -27.39 1.60
CA VAL A 162 8.64 -26.15 1.04
C VAL A 162 9.34 -26.41 -0.30
N ASP A 163 9.96 -27.57 -0.47
CA ASP A 163 10.69 -27.98 -1.68
C ASP A 163 9.76 -28.22 -2.88
N LYS A 164 8.46 -28.38 -2.65
CA LYS A 164 7.44 -28.54 -3.69
C LYS A 164 6.86 -27.22 -4.19
N ILE A 165 7.19 -26.10 -3.54
CA ILE A 165 6.74 -24.76 -3.93
C ILE A 165 7.76 -24.18 -4.93
N ALA A 166 7.35 -23.99 -6.18
CA ALA A 166 8.17 -23.37 -7.20
C ALA A 166 7.88 -21.85 -7.27
N PHE A 167 8.88 -21.02 -6.94
CA PHE A 167 8.76 -19.57 -6.95
C PHE A 167 8.91 -19.03 -8.37
N GLU A 168 7.94 -18.25 -8.86
CA GLU A 168 7.99 -17.69 -10.21
C GLU A 168 8.43 -16.22 -10.21
N ARG A 169 7.64 -15.34 -9.58
CA ARG A 169 7.89 -13.90 -9.56
C ARG A 169 7.33 -13.24 -8.31
N VAL A 170 7.96 -12.15 -7.91
CA VAL A 170 7.44 -11.26 -6.88
C VAL A 170 6.20 -10.53 -7.42
N LEU A 171 5.09 -10.65 -6.71
CA LEU A 171 3.87 -9.89 -6.96
C LEU A 171 3.89 -8.53 -6.25
N GLY A 172 4.51 -8.46 -5.08
CA GLY A 172 4.66 -7.21 -4.34
C GLY A 172 5.63 -7.34 -3.16
N GLU A 173 6.12 -6.20 -2.70
CA GLU A 173 7.08 -6.10 -1.61
C GLU A 173 6.73 -4.87 -0.75
N SER A 174 6.78 -5.03 0.56
CA SER A 174 6.73 -3.96 1.57
C SER A 174 8.07 -3.94 2.32
N ALA A 175 8.21 -3.09 3.35
CA ALA A 175 9.39 -3.15 4.23
C ALA A 175 9.50 -4.51 4.93
N THR A 176 8.38 -5.08 5.37
CA THR A 176 8.33 -6.27 6.23
C THR A 176 7.98 -7.57 5.51
N ARG A 177 7.41 -7.51 4.31
CA ARG A 177 6.86 -8.68 3.60
C ARG A 177 7.24 -8.70 2.14
N GLN A 178 7.40 -9.92 1.62
CA GLN A 178 7.41 -10.20 0.20
C GLN A 178 6.25 -11.14 -0.15
N VAL A 179 5.59 -10.86 -1.26
CA VAL A 179 4.48 -11.66 -1.80
C VAL A 179 4.88 -12.18 -3.17
N TRP A 180 4.80 -13.49 -3.34
CA TRP A 180 5.22 -14.20 -4.54
C TRP A 180 4.05 -14.92 -5.21
N LEU A 181 4.09 -14.96 -6.53
CA LEU A 181 3.38 -15.96 -7.32
C LEU A 181 4.26 -17.20 -7.36
N CYS A 182 3.68 -18.33 -6.99
CA CYS A 182 4.34 -19.63 -7.01
C CYS A 182 3.43 -20.68 -7.66
N GLN A 183 4.01 -21.82 -8.00
CA GLN A 183 3.30 -23.03 -8.41
C GLN A 183 3.42 -24.08 -7.31
N PHE A 184 2.31 -24.77 -7.04
CA PHE A 184 2.30 -25.93 -6.16
C PHE A 184 1.30 -26.95 -6.71
N GLU A 185 1.77 -28.17 -6.97
CA GLU A 185 0.95 -29.26 -7.56
C GLU A 185 0.24 -28.88 -8.88
N GLY A 186 0.82 -27.97 -9.65
CA GLY A 186 0.28 -27.50 -10.93
C GLY A 186 -0.71 -26.33 -10.82
N GLU A 187 -0.97 -25.83 -9.61
CA GLU A 187 -1.85 -24.70 -9.35
C GLU A 187 -1.06 -23.42 -9.02
N GLU A 188 -1.54 -22.29 -9.50
CA GLU A 188 -1.03 -20.96 -9.12
C GLU A 188 -1.45 -20.62 -7.69
N ILE A 189 -0.47 -20.30 -6.85
CA ILE A 189 -0.64 -19.95 -5.44
C ILE A 189 0.07 -18.66 -5.09
N VAL A 190 -0.40 -18.02 -4.01
CA VAL A 190 0.26 -16.85 -3.41
C VAL A 190 1.04 -17.30 -2.20
N VAL A 191 2.33 -16.94 -2.16
CA VAL A 191 3.19 -17.17 -1.00
C VAL A 191 3.61 -15.84 -0.40
N LYS A 192 3.33 -15.63 0.89
CA LYS A 192 3.90 -14.51 1.64
C LYS A 192 5.08 -14.98 2.49
N ARG A 193 6.11 -14.14 2.58
CA ARG A 193 7.30 -14.33 3.41
C ARG A 193 7.66 -13.03 4.14
N LEU A 194 8.42 -13.15 5.22
CA LEU A 194 9.11 -12.02 5.84
C LEU A 194 10.28 -11.58 5.00
N ASN A 195 10.50 -10.28 4.94
CA ASN A 195 11.78 -9.75 4.49
C ASN A 195 12.85 -9.97 5.58
N PRO A 196 14.13 -10.09 5.20
CA PRO A 196 15.21 -9.93 6.16
C PRO A 196 15.17 -8.53 6.79
N PRO A 197 15.66 -8.37 8.02
CA PRO A 197 15.74 -7.05 8.66
C PRO A 197 16.76 -6.18 7.90
N ASP A 198 16.54 -4.87 7.86
CA ASP A 198 17.43 -3.92 7.19
C ASP A 198 18.78 -3.77 7.91
N SER A 199 18.78 -4.01 9.24
CA SER A 199 19.95 -3.94 10.11
C SER A 199 20.01 -5.16 11.04
N ASP A 200 21.21 -5.66 11.31
CA ASP A 200 21.44 -6.78 12.23
C ASP A 200 21.02 -6.46 13.69
N ASN A 201 20.84 -5.18 14.03
CA ASN A 201 20.41 -4.74 15.36
C ASN A 201 18.88 -4.69 15.52
N ASP A 202 18.11 -4.87 14.45
CA ASP A 202 16.65 -4.78 14.52
C ASP A 202 16.08 -6.08 15.12
N ASP A 203 15.35 -5.96 16.23
CA ASP A 203 14.68 -7.11 16.85
C ASP A 203 13.56 -7.61 15.93
N ILE A 204 13.82 -8.72 15.25
CA ILE A 204 12.91 -9.34 14.30
C ILE A 204 11.85 -10.22 14.97
N PHE A 205 12.02 -10.59 16.24
CA PHE A 205 11.13 -11.52 16.93
C PHE A 205 9.65 -11.05 16.92
N PRO A 206 9.31 -9.79 17.22
CA PRO A 206 7.93 -9.31 17.13
C PRO A 206 7.33 -9.46 15.72
N GLY A 207 8.12 -9.20 14.68
CA GLY A 207 7.69 -9.33 13.28
C GLY A 207 7.41 -10.78 12.88
N VAL A 208 8.24 -11.71 13.37
CA VAL A 208 8.04 -13.16 13.17
C VAL A 208 6.82 -13.65 13.94
N MET A 209 6.69 -13.29 15.20
CA MET A 209 5.55 -13.70 16.03
C MET A 209 4.23 -13.18 15.47
N ASN A 210 4.18 -11.92 15.02
CA ASN A 210 3.00 -11.37 14.35
C ASN A 210 2.66 -12.12 13.05
N PHE A 211 3.67 -12.59 12.31
CA PHE A 211 3.44 -13.41 11.12
C PHE A 211 2.82 -14.77 11.45
N VAL A 212 3.35 -15.43 12.48
CA VAL A 212 2.83 -16.73 12.94
C VAL A 212 1.39 -16.57 13.42
N ARG A 213 1.08 -15.49 14.15
CA ARG A 213 -0.29 -15.17 14.56
C ARG A 213 -1.22 -14.88 13.37
N GLU A 214 -0.75 -14.19 12.33
CA GLU A 214 -1.49 -14.01 11.06
C GLU A 214 -1.80 -15.37 10.41
N ILE A 215 -0.80 -16.26 10.35
CA ILE A 215 -0.95 -17.61 9.81
C ILE A 215 -2.01 -18.39 10.59
N GLN A 216 -1.91 -18.45 11.92
CA GLN A 216 -2.89 -19.14 12.78
C GLN A 216 -4.30 -18.55 12.62
N LEU A 217 -4.42 -17.22 12.65
CA LEU A 217 -5.70 -16.55 12.47
C LEU A 217 -6.34 -16.94 11.14
N THR A 218 -5.58 -16.87 10.05
CA THR A 218 -6.10 -17.16 8.71
C THR A 218 -6.41 -18.65 8.52
N ALA A 219 -5.57 -19.55 9.05
CA ALA A 219 -5.80 -21.00 9.05
C ALA A 219 -7.12 -21.38 9.73
N SER A 220 -7.56 -20.60 10.72
CA SER A 220 -8.80 -20.84 11.46
C SER A 220 -10.08 -20.41 10.75
N LEU A 221 -9.98 -19.81 9.56
CA LEU A 221 -11.09 -19.18 8.87
C LEU A 221 -11.44 -19.90 7.57
N GLU A 222 -12.73 -20.15 7.37
CA GLU A 222 -13.27 -20.71 6.15
C GLU A 222 -14.56 -19.96 5.79
N HIS A 223 -14.55 -19.26 4.66
CA HIS A 223 -15.70 -18.50 4.19
C HIS A 223 -15.58 -18.20 2.67
N PRO A 224 -16.67 -18.26 1.88
CA PRO A 224 -16.61 -18.05 0.42
C PRO A 224 -16.05 -16.68 0.01
N ASN A 225 -16.25 -15.63 0.81
CA ASN A 225 -15.75 -14.27 0.55
C ASN A 225 -14.49 -13.89 1.34
N ILE A 226 -13.77 -14.87 1.90
CA ILE A 226 -12.41 -14.70 2.45
C ILE A 226 -11.48 -15.55 1.59
N ALA A 227 -10.27 -15.05 1.32
CA ALA A 227 -9.29 -15.82 0.57
C ALA A 227 -8.95 -17.11 1.31
N LYS A 228 -9.02 -18.22 0.59
CA LYS A 228 -8.76 -19.55 1.12
C LYS A 228 -7.29 -19.68 1.50
N PHE A 229 -7.06 -20.00 2.77
CA PHE A 229 -5.77 -20.45 3.24
C PHE A 229 -5.53 -21.87 2.71
N LEU A 230 -4.42 -22.06 1.99
CA LEU A 230 -4.06 -23.35 1.41
C LEU A 230 -3.07 -24.10 2.29
N GLY A 231 -2.23 -23.37 3.03
CA GLY A 231 -1.36 -23.98 4.00
C GLY A 231 -0.21 -23.11 4.46
N VAL A 232 0.66 -23.74 5.25
CA VAL A 232 1.88 -23.14 5.77
C VAL A 232 3.05 -24.07 5.46
N ALA A 233 4.17 -23.51 5.03
CA ALA A 233 5.36 -24.29 4.72
C ALA A 233 6.57 -23.74 5.48
N TRP A 234 7.34 -24.62 6.12
CA TRP A 234 8.61 -24.25 6.74
C TRP A 234 9.57 -25.42 6.74
N GLY A 235 10.86 -25.11 6.52
CA GLY A 235 12.00 -26.01 6.68
C GLY A 235 12.66 -25.83 8.04
N GLN A 236 13.97 -26.09 8.12
CA GLN A 236 14.73 -26.01 9.36
C GLN A 236 15.00 -24.57 9.83
N SER A 237 14.94 -23.58 8.92
CA SER A 237 15.11 -22.16 9.21
C SER A 237 13.78 -21.41 9.12
N LEU A 238 13.55 -20.48 10.04
CA LEU A 238 12.34 -19.63 10.03
C LEU A 238 12.31 -18.65 8.85
N ARG A 239 13.45 -18.37 8.20
CA ARG A 239 13.50 -17.64 6.92
C ARG A 239 12.74 -18.33 5.79
N SER A 240 12.54 -19.65 5.90
CA SER A 240 11.79 -20.44 4.92
C SER A 240 10.29 -20.46 5.19
N LEU A 241 9.80 -19.87 6.29
CA LEU A 241 8.39 -19.84 6.65
C LEU A 241 7.55 -19.14 5.57
N CYS A 242 6.56 -19.84 5.07
CA CYS A 242 5.66 -19.43 4.00
C CYS A 242 4.23 -19.49 4.51
N PHE A 243 3.51 -18.39 4.36
CA PHE A 243 2.05 -18.37 4.33
C PHE A 243 1.60 -18.68 2.90
N VAL A 244 0.67 -19.61 2.69
CA VAL A 244 0.21 -20.01 1.35
C VAL A 244 -1.30 -19.85 1.24
N ALA A 245 -1.75 -19.14 0.21
CA ALA A 245 -3.17 -18.90 -0.09
C ALA A 245 -3.47 -18.98 -1.59
N GLU A 246 -4.76 -19.00 -1.93
CA GLU A 246 -5.21 -18.98 -3.33
C GLU A 246 -4.73 -17.72 -4.08
N TYR A 247 -4.43 -17.89 -5.37
CA TYR A 247 -4.07 -16.79 -6.27
C TYR A 247 -5.30 -16.19 -6.94
N PHE A 248 -5.23 -14.88 -7.21
CA PHE A 248 -6.29 -14.14 -7.88
C PHE A 248 -5.72 -13.39 -9.09
N ALA A 249 -5.90 -13.96 -10.29
CA ALA A 249 -5.39 -13.38 -11.54
C ALA A 249 -5.96 -11.99 -11.84
N LYS A 250 -7.18 -11.69 -11.38
CA LYS A 250 -7.79 -10.35 -11.51
C LYS A 250 -7.24 -9.34 -10.50
N GLY A 251 -6.44 -9.75 -9.52
CA GLY A 251 -5.81 -8.86 -8.54
C GLY A 251 -6.82 -8.20 -7.58
N ASP A 252 -6.42 -7.05 -7.04
CA ASP A 252 -7.25 -6.31 -6.07
C ASP A 252 -8.39 -5.51 -6.71
N LEU A 253 -9.47 -5.31 -5.95
CA LEU A 253 -10.69 -4.63 -6.39
C LEU A 253 -10.41 -3.19 -6.80
N ALA A 254 -9.49 -2.47 -6.15
CA ALA A 254 -9.17 -1.10 -6.53
C ALA A 254 -8.54 -1.05 -7.93
N SER A 255 -7.59 -1.95 -8.21
CA SER A 255 -6.95 -2.08 -9.51
C SER A 255 -7.90 -2.61 -10.58
N PHE A 256 -8.82 -3.50 -10.20
CA PHE A 256 -9.90 -3.98 -11.05
C PHE A 256 -10.84 -2.84 -11.48
N LEU A 257 -11.33 -2.05 -10.53
CA LEU A 257 -12.20 -0.89 -10.78
C LEU A 257 -11.53 0.16 -11.68
N ARG A 258 -10.25 0.49 -11.44
CA ARG A 258 -9.50 1.44 -12.27
C ARG A 258 -9.36 0.96 -13.71
N ARG A 259 -9.03 -0.32 -13.94
CA ARG A 259 -8.93 -0.90 -15.28
C ARG A 259 -10.28 -0.90 -15.99
N ASN A 260 -11.35 -1.23 -15.27
CA ASN A 260 -12.70 -1.19 -15.80
C ASN A 260 -13.10 0.24 -16.25
N ARG A 261 -12.84 1.25 -15.41
CA ARG A 261 -13.03 2.66 -15.76
C ARG A 261 -12.27 3.05 -17.03
N HIS A 262 -10.99 2.69 -17.12
CA HIS A 262 -10.15 3.03 -18.27
C HIS A 262 -10.70 2.40 -19.56
N ARG A 263 -11.06 1.11 -19.51
CA ARG A 263 -11.66 0.41 -20.66
C ARG A 263 -12.99 1.06 -21.10
N ARG A 264 -13.85 1.43 -20.15
CA ARG A 264 -15.13 2.11 -20.43
C ARG A 264 -14.93 3.47 -21.10
N LEU A 265 -13.99 4.28 -20.60
CA LEU A 265 -13.67 5.57 -21.20
C LEU A 265 -13.08 5.42 -22.61
N GLN A 266 -12.24 4.41 -22.85
CA GLN A 266 -11.70 4.11 -24.18
C GLN A 266 -12.81 3.72 -25.16
N MET A 267 -13.75 2.86 -24.77
CA MET A 267 -14.87 2.47 -25.63
C MET A 267 -15.76 3.67 -25.98
N ASN A 268 -16.10 4.52 -25.00
CA ASN A 268 -16.92 5.71 -25.27
C ASN A 268 -16.22 6.67 -26.25
N LEU A 269 -14.90 6.82 -26.15
CA LEU A 269 -14.12 7.64 -27.09
C LEU A 269 -14.16 7.07 -28.51
N GLN A 270 -14.02 5.74 -28.67
CA GLN A 270 -14.10 5.08 -29.97
C GLN A 270 -15.50 5.19 -30.60
N LEU A 271 -16.56 5.05 -29.80
CA LEU A 271 -17.94 5.28 -30.26
C LEU A 271 -18.15 6.72 -30.72
N SER A 272 -17.61 7.71 -29.99
CA SER A 272 -17.73 9.13 -30.35
C SER A 272 -16.90 9.56 -31.56
N SER A 273 -15.79 8.87 -31.86
CA SER A 273 -14.98 9.12 -33.07
C SER A 273 -15.55 8.46 -34.32
N SER A 274 -16.34 7.40 -34.16
CA SER A 274 -16.99 6.68 -35.26
C SER A 274 -18.21 7.41 -35.82
N SER A 275 -18.79 8.33 -35.04
CA SER A 275 -19.97 9.12 -35.43
C SER A 275 -19.65 10.44 -36.15
N VAL A 276 -18.38 10.71 -36.50
CA VAL A 276 -17.94 12.00 -37.10
C VAL A 276 -17.43 11.85 -38.55
N SER A 277 -17.47 10.66 -39.16
CA SER A 277 -16.96 10.45 -40.53
C SER A 277 -17.99 10.42 -41.67
N ASP A 278 -19.30 10.53 -41.43
CA ASP A 278 -20.30 10.49 -42.51
C ASP A 278 -21.08 11.80 -42.67
N VAL A 279 -20.39 12.85 -43.13
CA VAL A 279 -21.03 13.93 -43.90
C VAL A 279 -20.12 14.29 -45.07
N SER A 280 -20.09 13.44 -46.09
CA SER A 280 -19.54 13.74 -47.43
C SER A 280 -20.03 12.75 -48.49
N GLY A 281 -21.17 13.06 -49.09
CA GLY A 281 -21.43 12.84 -50.52
C GLY A 281 -21.79 11.43 -51.02
N GLY A 282 -22.93 11.34 -51.72
CA GLY A 282 -23.10 10.36 -52.80
C GLY A 282 -24.44 9.65 -52.85
N SER A 283 -25.38 10.22 -53.58
CA SER A 283 -26.63 9.59 -54.02
C SER A 283 -26.37 8.40 -54.96
N SER A 284 -27.15 7.32 -54.80
CA SER A 284 -27.97 6.62 -55.82
C SER A 284 -27.94 5.08 -55.84
N SER A 285 -29.14 4.53 -56.07
CA SER A 285 -29.51 3.21 -56.62
C SER A 285 -29.59 1.97 -55.69
N SER A 286 -30.81 1.77 -55.17
CA SER A 286 -31.68 0.57 -55.30
C SER A 286 -31.07 -0.80 -55.67
N ALA A 287 -31.29 -1.80 -54.79
CA ALA A 287 -31.83 -3.11 -55.18
C ALA A 287 -32.39 -3.87 -53.96
N THR A 288 -33.67 -4.25 -54.08
CA THR A 288 -34.48 -5.11 -53.22
C THR A 288 -33.97 -6.55 -53.24
N THR A 289 -33.96 -7.26 -52.10
CA THR A 289 -34.29 -8.71 -52.01
C THR A 289 -34.56 -9.10 -50.55
N ASN A 290 -35.75 -9.68 -50.33
CA ASN A 290 -36.23 -10.27 -49.09
C ASN A 290 -35.37 -11.45 -48.62
N GLN A 291 -35.20 -11.63 -47.31
CA GLN A 291 -35.15 -12.97 -46.70
C GLN A 291 -35.42 -12.94 -45.18
N THR A 292 -36.63 -13.40 -44.84
CA THR A 292 -37.01 -14.32 -43.74
C THR A 292 -36.45 -14.09 -42.34
N ALA A 293 -37.39 -13.75 -41.45
CA ALA A 293 -37.32 -13.98 -40.01
C ALA A 293 -37.23 -15.48 -39.70
N THR A 294 -36.21 -15.85 -38.93
CA THR A 294 -36.20 -17.07 -38.11
C THR A 294 -35.76 -16.70 -36.71
N THR A 295 -36.64 -17.04 -35.78
CA THR A 295 -36.55 -16.96 -34.33
C THR A 295 -35.43 -17.81 -33.77
N GLY A 296 -34.59 -17.22 -32.92
CA GLY A 296 -33.69 -17.92 -32.00
C GLY A 296 -33.00 -16.91 -31.07
N PRO A 297 -32.90 -17.16 -29.76
CA PRO A 297 -32.12 -16.29 -28.88
C PRO A 297 -30.64 -16.37 -29.28
N PRO A 298 -29.86 -15.28 -29.21
CA PRO A 298 -28.45 -15.33 -29.54
C PRO A 298 -27.75 -16.22 -28.50
N SER A 299 -27.32 -17.39 -28.97
CA SER A 299 -26.44 -18.31 -28.26
C SER A 299 -25.15 -17.60 -27.86
N LEU A 300 -24.74 -17.76 -26.60
CA LEU A 300 -23.44 -17.37 -26.06
C LEU A 300 -22.32 -17.88 -26.97
N GLN A 301 -21.72 -16.96 -27.73
CA GLN A 301 -20.41 -17.20 -28.34
C GLN A 301 -19.34 -16.83 -27.30
N SER A 302 -18.66 -17.86 -26.82
CA SER A 302 -17.44 -17.77 -26.05
C SER A 302 -16.33 -17.18 -26.93
N SER A 303 -16.09 -15.88 -26.83
CA SER A 303 -14.86 -15.23 -27.29
C SER A 303 -14.72 -13.87 -26.61
N GLY A 304 -13.96 -13.81 -25.51
CA GLY A 304 -13.27 -12.61 -25.04
C GLY A 304 -14.05 -11.33 -24.73
N SER A 305 -15.38 -11.32 -24.67
CA SER A 305 -16.16 -10.13 -24.29
C SER A 305 -16.02 -9.87 -22.79
N GLY A 306 -15.03 -9.08 -22.42
CA GLY A 306 -14.69 -8.84 -21.02
C GLY A 306 -15.84 -8.18 -20.25
N PHE A 307 -16.26 -8.85 -19.18
CA PHE A 307 -17.12 -8.30 -18.14
C PHE A 307 -16.73 -6.86 -17.80
N MET A 308 -17.71 -5.95 -17.87
CA MET A 308 -17.53 -4.52 -17.58
C MET A 308 -18.42 -4.15 -16.40
N LEU A 309 -17.81 -3.71 -15.30
CA LEU A 309 -18.49 -3.32 -14.07
C LEU A 309 -19.18 -1.96 -14.28
N THR A 310 -20.41 -1.96 -14.80
CA THR A 310 -21.11 -0.73 -15.21
C THR A 310 -22.32 -0.44 -14.33
N SER A 311 -23.03 -1.49 -13.90
CA SER A 311 -24.26 -1.40 -13.14
C SER A 311 -23.99 -1.48 -11.65
N TRP A 312 -24.68 -0.66 -10.87
CA TRP A 312 -24.67 -0.84 -9.43
C TRP A 312 -25.35 -2.13 -9.02
N ILE A 313 -26.51 -2.42 -9.60
CA ILE A 313 -27.37 -3.54 -9.21
C ILE A 313 -26.76 -4.87 -9.61
N ASP A 314 -26.28 -4.98 -10.85
CA ASP A 314 -25.84 -6.25 -11.42
C ASP A 314 -24.39 -6.59 -11.06
N ASP A 315 -23.55 -5.56 -10.89
CA ASP A 315 -22.10 -5.76 -10.77
C ASP A 315 -21.54 -5.34 -9.40
N LYS A 316 -21.76 -4.09 -8.98
CA LYS A 316 -21.15 -3.53 -7.75
C LYS A 316 -21.82 -4.02 -6.46
N LEU A 317 -23.14 -4.23 -6.48
CA LEU A 317 -23.93 -4.64 -5.32
C LEU A 317 -23.61 -6.08 -4.89
N PRO A 318 -23.45 -7.08 -5.79
CA PRO A 318 -22.95 -8.40 -5.40
C PRO A 318 -21.58 -8.36 -4.72
N ILE A 319 -20.68 -7.48 -5.18
CA ILE A 319 -19.38 -7.25 -4.54
C ILE A 319 -19.56 -6.71 -3.12
N ALA A 320 -20.37 -5.66 -2.93
CA ALA A 320 -20.67 -5.11 -1.61
C ALA A 320 -21.29 -6.16 -0.67
N ILE A 321 -22.23 -6.98 -1.17
CA ILE A 321 -22.87 -8.06 -0.43
C ILE A 321 -21.87 -9.14 -0.01
N GLY A 322 -20.95 -9.55 -0.89
CA GLY A 322 -19.93 -10.55 -0.54
C GLY A 322 -18.97 -10.04 0.53
N ILE A 323 -18.57 -8.76 0.47
CA ILE A 323 -17.71 -8.13 1.46
C ILE A 323 -18.39 -8.08 2.84
N ILE A 324 -19.64 -7.62 2.91
CA ILE A 324 -20.34 -7.53 4.21
C ILE A 324 -20.65 -8.91 4.80
N ARG A 325 -20.84 -9.94 3.98
CA ARG A 325 -20.95 -11.35 4.44
C ARG A 325 -19.67 -11.81 5.12
N ALA A 326 -18.51 -11.52 4.54
CA ALA A 326 -17.23 -11.82 5.15
C ALA A 326 -17.05 -11.08 6.49
N LEU A 327 -17.38 -9.78 6.56
CA LEU A 327 -17.33 -9.04 7.82
C LEU A 327 -18.29 -9.63 8.87
N MET A 328 -19.53 -9.96 8.49
CA MET A 328 -20.48 -10.62 9.38
C MET A 328 -19.94 -11.94 9.94
N TYR A 329 -19.28 -12.74 9.09
CA TYR A 329 -18.61 -13.97 9.53
C TYR A 329 -17.51 -13.67 10.57
N LEU A 330 -16.60 -12.72 10.31
CA LEU A 330 -15.54 -12.31 11.24
C LEU A 330 -16.10 -11.77 12.58
N HIS A 331 -17.15 -10.95 12.48
CA HIS A 331 -17.84 -10.30 13.59
C HIS A 331 -18.62 -11.30 14.47
N SER A 332 -18.98 -12.46 13.92
CA SER A 332 -19.68 -13.53 14.63
C SER A 332 -18.76 -14.47 15.40
N ARG A 333 -17.43 -14.37 15.19
CA ARG A 333 -16.45 -15.28 15.79
C ARG A 333 -16.44 -15.20 17.31
N ARG A 334 -16.10 -16.32 17.94
CA ARG A 334 -16.05 -16.53 19.40
C ARG A 334 -14.68 -17.10 19.80
N PRO A 335 -14.23 -16.87 21.06
CA PRO A 335 -14.91 -16.15 22.15
C PRO A 335 -14.99 -14.63 21.96
N LYS A 336 -14.13 -14.06 21.10
CA LYS A 336 -14.11 -12.63 20.76
C LYS A 336 -14.34 -12.43 19.25
N PRO A 337 -15.13 -11.42 18.84
CA PRO A 337 -15.25 -11.03 17.44
C PRO A 337 -13.90 -10.66 16.84
N ILE A 338 -13.68 -11.01 15.56
CA ILE A 338 -12.52 -10.58 14.80
C ILE A 338 -12.87 -9.24 14.13
N VAL A 339 -12.04 -8.22 14.36
CA VAL A 339 -12.16 -6.91 13.71
C VAL A 339 -11.13 -6.84 12.59
N TYR A 340 -11.59 -6.60 11.35
CA TYR A 340 -10.74 -6.66 10.16
C TYR A 340 -9.82 -5.46 10.01
N HIS A 341 -10.27 -4.26 10.44
CA HIS A 341 -9.56 -2.99 10.62
C HIS A 341 -8.82 -2.37 9.41
N VAL A 342 -8.51 -3.13 8.37
CA VAL A 342 -7.83 -2.65 7.14
C VAL A 342 -8.76 -2.54 5.93
N LEU A 343 -10.09 -2.54 6.15
CA LEU A 343 -11.06 -2.65 5.07
C LEU A 343 -10.95 -1.52 4.03
N ARG A 344 -10.63 -1.88 2.79
CA ARG A 344 -10.61 -1.00 1.60
C ARG A 344 -10.48 -1.83 0.32
N ALA A 345 -10.72 -1.24 -0.85
CA ALA A 345 -10.73 -2.00 -2.11
C ALA A 345 -9.39 -2.67 -2.43
N ARG A 346 -8.26 -2.15 -1.94
CA ARG A 346 -6.94 -2.79 -2.10
C ARG A 346 -6.72 -4.05 -1.26
N LYS A 347 -7.56 -4.28 -0.24
CA LYS A 347 -7.53 -5.46 0.64
C LYS A 347 -8.62 -6.47 0.29
N ILE A 348 -9.21 -6.31 -0.90
CA ILE A 348 -10.21 -7.22 -1.46
C ILE A 348 -9.67 -7.69 -2.80
N ALA A 349 -9.42 -8.98 -2.93
CA ALA A 349 -9.13 -9.59 -4.22
C ALA A 349 -10.42 -9.91 -4.98
N VAL A 350 -10.30 -10.06 -6.30
CA VAL A 350 -11.41 -10.43 -7.18
C VAL A 350 -11.12 -11.81 -7.78
N SER A 351 -12.03 -12.76 -7.56
CA SER A 351 -11.91 -14.11 -8.12
C SER A 351 -12.18 -14.13 -9.63
N ASP A 352 -11.93 -15.26 -10.29
CA ASP A 352 -12.26 -15.43 -11.70
C ASP A 352 -13.74 -15.32 -12.03
N HIS A 353 -14.58 -15.63 -11.04
CA HIS A 353 -16.04 -15.49 -11.06
C HIS A 353 -16.53 -14.10 -10.64
N PHE A 354 -15.62 -13.12 -10.53
CA PHE A 354 -15.91 -11.74 -10.11
C PHE A 354 -16.44 -11.61 -8.68
N GLU A 355 -16.15 -12.57 -7.82
CA GLU A 355 -16.54 -12.54 -6.42
C GLU A 355 -15.48 -11.83 -5.57
N PRO A 356 -15.88 -11.08 -4.54
CA PRO A 356 -14.95 -10.44 -3.63
C PRO A 356 -14.37 -11.43 -2.62
N LYS A 357 -13.08 -11.28 -2.33
CA LYS A 357 -12.33 -12.09 -1.38
C LYS A 357 -11.51 -11.19 -0.47
N LEU A 358 -11.82 -11.16 0.84
CA LEU A 358 -10.97 -10.47 1.80
C LEU A 358 -9.60 -11.16 1.86
N ILE A 359 -8.53 -10.37 1.78
CA ILE A 359 -7.14 -10.84 1.88
C ILE A 359 -6.44 -10.18 3.06
N ASP A 360 -5.29 -10.70 3.49
CA ASP A 360 -4.40 -10.00 4.42
C ASP A 360 -5.03 -9.70 5.79
N LEU A 361 -5.38 -10.78 6.49
CA LEU A 361 -5.94 -10.76 7.85
C LEU A 361 -4.83 -10.52 8.87
N THR A 362 -4.49 -9.27 9.12
CA THR A 362 -3.56 -8.95 10.20
C THR A 362 -4.28 -9.17 11.55
N PRO A 363 -3.66 -9.83 12.54
CA PRO A 363 -4.16 -9.79 13.91
C PRO A 363 -4.12 -8.35 14.41
N ALA A 364 -5.15 -7.89 15.10
CA ALA A 364 -5.03 -6.65 15.87
C ALA A 364 -3.96 -6.90 16.94
N ALA A 365 -2.75 -6.37 16.74
CA ALA A 365 -1.67 -6.58 17.68
C ALA A 365 -2.08 -5.92 19.02
N GLU A 366 -2.22 -6.74 20.07
CA GLU A 366 -2.62 -6.26 21.39
C GLU A 366 -1.64 -5.17 21.84
N GLY A 367 -2.16 -3.98 22.15
CA GLY A 367 -1.36 -2.84 22.59
C GLY A 367 -0.58 -2.11 21.49
N SER A 368 -0.69 -2.52 20.22
CA SER A 368 -0.12 -1.76 19.11
C SER A 368 -1.08 -0.64 18.70
N PRO A 369 -0.60 0.59 18.42
CA PRO A 369 -1.46 1.66 17.95
C PRO A 369 -2.19 1.20 16.68
N PRO A 370 -3.47 1.55 16.50
CA PRO A 370 -4.30 1.12 15.36
C PRO A 370 -3.80 1.64 13.99
N ILE A 371 -2.69 2.38 14.00
CA ILE A 371 -2.04 2.97 12.86
C ILE A 371 -0.59 2.52 12.94
N ASP A 372 -0.18 1.57 12.10
CA ASP A 372 1.22 1.17 11.97
C ASP A 372 2.06 2.45 11.79
N GLN A 373 3.05 2.66 12.65
CA GLN A 373 3.98 3.80 12.53
C GLN A 373 4.69 3.81 11.16
N GLU A 374 4.92 2.64 10.57
CA GLU A 374 5.39 2.48 9.18
C GLU A 374 4.39 3.01 8.14
N GLN A 375 3.09 2.84 8.34
CA GLN A 375 2.05 3.38 7.43
C GLN A 375 1.89 4.91 7.58
N MET A 376 2.19 5.47 8.75
CA MET A 376 2.26 6.93 8.94
C MET A 376 3.50 7.54 8.29
N ALA A 377 4.66 6.88 8.42
CA ALA A 377 5.92 7.33 7.81
C ALA A 377 5.86 7.41 6.28
N ALA A 378 5.02 6.57 5.64
CA ALA A 378 4.77 6.59 4.19
C ALA A 378 3.85 7.72 3.67
N GLY A 379 3.41 8.64 4.53
CA GLY A 379 2.62 9.82 4.15
C GLY A 379 1.11 9.57 4.14
N ILE A 380 0.43 10.05 5.19
CA ILE A 380 -1.03 10.04 5.47
C ILE A 380 -1.73 8.64 5.39
N GLY A 381 -1.05 7.60 4.91
CA GLY A 381 -1.47 6.21 5.02
C GLY A 381 -2.90 5.89 4.58
N ASN A 382 -3.44 4.81 5.15
CA ASN A 382 -4.79 4.30 4.94
C ASN A 382 -5.87 5.10 5.71
N ALA A 383 -5.53 6.30 6.20
CA ALA A 383 -6.34 7.04 7.16
C ALA A 383 -7.73 7.49 6.65
N PHE A 384 -7.96 7.52 5.34
CA PHE A 384 -9.26 7.94 4.79
C PHE A 384 -10.40 6.95 5.03
N TRP A 385 -10.10 5.67 5.28
CA TRP A 385 -11.10 4.67 5.64
C TRP A 385 -11.26 4.55 7.16
N THR A 386 -10.38 5.19 7.92
CA THR A 386 -10.34 5.13 9.38
C THR A 386 -11.53 5.86 9.98
N ALA A 387 -12.19 5.20 10.93
CA ALA A 387 -13.32 5.77 11.65
C ALA A 387 -12.90 6.97 12.53
N PRO A 388 -13.78 7.96 12.76
CA PRO A 388 -13.46 9.17 13.51
C PRO A 388 -12.85 8.90 14.89
N GLU A 389 -13.38 7.92 15.62
CA GLU A 389 -12.91 7.54 16.96
C GLU A 389 -11.48 6.99 16.96
N LEU A 390 -11.03 6.37 15.87
CA LEU A 390 -9.66 5.89 15.73
C LEU A 390 -8.68 7.04 15.43
N LEU A 391 -9.14 8.09 14.74
CA LEU A 391 -8.34 9.30 14.50
C LEU A 391 -8.07 10.07 15.80
N THR A 392 -8.94 9.90 16.81
CA THR A 392 -8.81 10.53 18.13
C THR A 392 -8.20 9.60 19.19
N GLY A 393 -7.59 8.48 18.79
CA GLY A 393 -6.89 7.56 19.71
C GLY A 393 -7.76 6.48 20.36
N GLY A 394 -8.96 6.23 19.84
CA GLY A 394 -9.79 5.09 20.24
C GLY A 394 -9.24 3.75 19.72
N SER A 395 -9.93 2.66 20.08
CA SER A 395 -9.54 1.30 19.71
C SER A 395 -10.39 0.71 18.59
N PRO A 396 -9.85 -0.22 17.77
CA PRO A 396 -10.63 -0.90 16.73
C PRO A 396 -11.81 -1.69 17.30
N THR A 397 -12.95 -1.60 16.64
CA THR A 397 -14.17 -2.33 17.02
C THR A 397 -14.91 -2.83 15.77
N GLN A 398 -15.94 -3.66 15.96
CA GLN A 398 -16.81 -4.03 14.84
C GLN A 398 -17.42 -2.79 14.15
N ALA A 399 -17.75 -1.74 14.92
CA ALA A 399 -18.30 -0.51 14.38
C ALA A 399 -17.27 0.30 13.54
N THR A 400 -15.96 0.14 13.78
CA THR A 400 -14.93 0.77 12.94
C THR A 400 -14.87 0.11 11.56
N ASP A 401 -15.05 -1.22 11.48
CA ASP A 401 -15.16 -1.93 10.20
C ASP A 401 -16.40 -1.49 9.42
N ILE A 402 -17.54 -1.28 10.10
CA ILE A 402 -18.76 -0.79 9.46
C ILE A 402 -18.56 0.62 8.90
N TYR A 403 -17.88 1.50 9.62
CA TYR A 403 -17.53 2.81 9.09
C TYR A 403 -16.67 2.69 7.82
N ALA A 404 -15.61 1.89 7.87
CA ALA A 404 -14.73 1.64 6.73
C ALA A 404 -15.50 1.03 5.54
N PHE A 405 -16.51 0.19 5.80
CA PHE A 405 -17.39 -0.37 4.77
C PHE A 405 -18.20 0.73 4.07
N GLY A 406 -18.74 1.70 4.82
CA GLY A 406 -19.41 2.87 4.23
C GLY A 406 -18.50 3.71 3.33
N VAL A 407 -17.24 3.91 3.74
CA VAL A 407 -16.23 4.59 2.90
C VAL A 407 -15.88 3.76 1.66
N LEU A 408 -15.77 2.44 1.82
CA LEU A 408 -15.52 1.51 0.72
C LEU A 408 -16.65 1.50 -0.32
N LEU A 409 -17.91 1.65 0.08
CA LEU A 409 -19.01 1.82 -0.88
C LEU A 409 -18.82 3.06 -1.76
N ALA A 410 -18.32 4.17 -1.19
CA ALA A 410 -17.96 5.37 -1.98
C ALA A 410 -16.74 5.13 -2.89
N GLU A 411 -15.77 4.32 -2.44
CA GLU A 411 -14.63 3.90 -3.26
C GLU A 411 -15.08 3.04 -4.46
N ILE A 412 -16.02 2.10 -4.25
CA ILE A 412 -16.62 1.28 -5.31
C ILE A 412 -17.45 2.15 -6.27
N ASP A 413 -18.23 3.10 -5.73
CA ASP A 413 -19.03 4.03 -6.50
C ASP A 413 -18.18 4.83 -7.48
N SER A 414 -17.13 5.44 -6.94
CA SER A 414 -16.22 6.34 -7.63
C SER A 414 -15.21 5.62 -8.54
N GLU A 415 -15.32 4.30 -8.68
CA GLU A 415 -14.44 3.44 -9.47
C GLU A 415 -12.97 3.55 -9.03
N ALA A 416 -12.77 3.40 -7.70
CA ALA A 416 -11.48 3.43 -7.02
C ALA A 416 -10.70 4.76 -7.16
N LYS A 417 -11.42 5.88 -7.24
CA LYS A 417 -10.85 7.17 -6.87
C LYS A 417 -10.62 7.19 -5.37
N ARG A 418 -9.58 7.92 -4.92
CA ARG A 418 -9.30 8.09 -3.49
C ARG A 418 -10.55 8.67 -2.79
N PRO A 419 -10.96 8.16 -1.62
CA PRO A 419 -12.01 8.79 -0.84
C PRO A 419 -11.71 10.28 -0.64
N TYR A 420 -12.76 11.10 -0.63
CA TYR A 420 -12.67 12.56 -0.49
C TYR A 420 -11.87 13.27 -1.61
N HIS A 421 -11.65 12.65 -2.79
CA HIS A 421 -10.91 13.30 -3.90
C HIS A 421 -11.51 14.64 -4.35
N SER A 422 -12.82 14.81 -4.18
CA SER A 422 -13.58 16.00 -4.54
C SER A 422 -13.69 17.02 -3.40
N ALA A 423 -13.14 16.73 -2.22
CA ALA A 423 -13.24 17.63 -1.07
C ALA A 423 -12.48 18.93 -1.35
N ARG A 424 -13.16 20.06 -1.15
CA ARG A 424 -12.65 21.42 -1.35
C ARG A 424 -12.97 22.25 -0.10
N ASP A 425 -12.11 23.21 0.21
CA ASP A 425 -12.38 24.20 1.24
C ASP A 425 -13.56 25.08 0.79
N SER A 426 -14.51 25.30 1.69
CA SER A 426 -15.74 26.02 1.35
C SER A 426 -15.53 27.51 1.07
N ARG A 427 -14.45 28.11 1.60
CA ARG A 427 -14.14 29.53 1.43
C ARG A 427 -13.22 29.77 0.23
N SER A 428 -12.16 28.99 0.09
CA SER A 428 -11.18 29.20 -0.98
C SER A 428 -11.47 28.39 -2.25
N GLY A 429 -12.28 27.33 -2.16
CA GLY A 429 -12.48 26.38 -3.27
C GLY A 429 -11.27 25.47 -3.53
N GLU A 430 -10.19 25.63 -2.77
CA GLU A 430 -8.95 24.87 -2.94
C GLU A 430 -9.10 23.42 -2.48
N LYS A 431 -8.28 22.54 -3.06
CA LYS A 431 -8.26 21.12 -2.69
C LYS A 431 -7.77 20.95 -1.25
N LEU A 432 -8.59 20.28 -0.43
CA LEU A 432 -8.21 19.98 0.94
C LEU A 432 -7.02 19.01 0.97
N ARG A 433 -6.03 19.36 1.78
CA ARG A 433 -4.92 18.46 2.11
C ARG A 433 -5.43 17.38 3.04
N ALA A 434 -4.72 16.26 3.08
CA ALA A 434 -5.18 15.10 3.78
C ALA A 434 -5.40 15.33 5.29
N PHE A 435 -4.51 16.04 5.98
CA PHE A 435 -4.71 16.40 7.39
C PHE A 435 -6.01 17.21 7.60
N GLN A 436 -6.32 18.14 6.69
CA GLN A 436 -7.56 18.91 6.76
C GLN A 436 -8.79 18.02 6.54
N VAL A 437 -8.73 17.11 5.55
CA VAL A 437 -9.77 16.11 5.33
C VAL A 437 -10.00 15.27 6.57
N LEU A 438 -8.94 14.74 7.19
CA LEU A 438 -9.03 13.89 8.37
C LEU A 438 -9.61 14.65 9.57
N ASN A 439 -9.24 15.92 9.77
CA ASN A 439 -9.83 16.74 10.83
C ASN A 439 -11.33 16.97 10.63
N LEU A 440 -11.78 17.25 9.40
CA LEU A 440 -13.20 17.42 9.10
C LEU A 440 -13.98 16.10 9.20
N VAL A 441 -13.33 14.97 8.90
CA VAL A 441 -13.91 13.64 9.15
C VAL A 441 -14.04 13.39 10.65
N ALA A 442 -12.99 13.71 11.43
CA ALA A 442 -12.98 13.58 12.88
C ALA A 442 -14.05 14.46 13.56
N SER A 443 -14.30 15.68 13.06
CA SER A 443 -15.38 16.56 13.56
C SER A 443 -16.78 16.18 13.06
N GLY A 444 -16.88 15.27 12.09
CA GLY A 444 -18.16 14.86 11.51
C GLY A 444 -18.69 15.77 10.40
N GLU A 445 -17.93 16.78 9.99
CA GLU A 445 -18.30 17.77 8.98
C GLU A 445 -18.15 17.26 7.54
N LEU A 446 -17.33 16.22 7.34
CA LEU A 446 -17.03 15.70 6.01
C LEU A 446 -17.35 14.21 5.88
N ARG A 447 -17.98 13.86 4.75
CA ARG A 447 -18.25 12.49 4.30
C ARG A 447 -17.82 12.33 2.84
N PRO A 448 -17.47 11.12 2.40
CA PRO A 448 -17.07 10.90 1.02
C PRO A 448 -18.25 11.12 0.07
N HIS A 449 -17.95 11.61 -1.12
CA HIS A 449 -18.94 11.90 -2.15
C HIS A 449 -19.37 10.62 -2.87
N PHE A 450 -20.66 10.53 -3.19
CA PHE A 450 -21.26 9.55 -4.08
C PHE A 450 -21.71 10.22 -5.38
N ALA A 451 -21.45 9.57 -6.50
CA ALA A 451 -21.90 9.96 -7.82
C ALA A 451 -23.42 10.03 -7.89
N ALA A 452 -23.93 10.91 -8.75
CA ALA A 452 -25.37 11.15 -8.90
C ALA A 452 -26.16 9.88 -9.26
N ASN A 453 -25.53 8.95 -10.00
CA ASN A 453 -26.11 7.68 -10.45
C ASN A 453 -25.95 6.53 -9.43
N CYS A 454 -25.39 6.78 -8.25
CA CYS A 454 -25.42 5.80 -7.16
C CYS A 454 -26.88 5.64 -6.65
N PRO A 455 -27.43 4.42 -6.58
CA PRO A 455 -28.77 4.17 -6.05
C PRO A 455 -28.96 4.79 -4.67
N LEU A 456 -30.14 5.36 -4.44
CA LEU A 456 -30.44 6.10 -3.22
C LEU A 456 -30.28 5.20 -1.99
N GLU A 457 -30.78 3.97 -2.08
CA GLU A 457 -30.75 2.99 -0.99
C GLU A 457 -29.31 2.64 -0.60
N VAL A 458 -28.43 2.44 -1.59
CA VAL A 458 -27.01 2.15 -1.35
C VAL A 458 -26.32 3.34 -0.67
N ARG A 459 -26.63 4.56 -1.13
CA ARG A 459 -26.10 5.79 -0.53
C ARG A 459 -26.55 5.96 0.91
N GLU A 460 -27.83 5.73 1.20
CA GLU A 460 -28.39 5.81 2.56
C GLU A 460 -27.76 4.78 3.50
N ILE A 461 -27.59 3.54 3.04
CA ILE A 461 -26.89 2.49 3.80
C ILE A 461 -25.45 2.93 4.10
N ALA A 462 -24.73 3.46 3.11
CA ALA A 462 -23.36 3.92 3.31
C ALA A 462 -23.27 5.08 4.32
N LEU A 463 -24.21 6.04 4.28
CA LEU A 463 -24.28 7.13 5.24
C LEU A 463 -24.63 6.64 6.66
N ALA A 464 -25.51 5.64 6.78
CA ALA A 464 -25.82 5.00 8.07
C ALA A 464 -24.59 4.29 8.67
N CYS A 465 -23.80 3.61 7.83
CA CYS A 465 -22.52 3.02 8.21
C CYS A 465 -21.51 4.08 8.69
N MET A 466 -21.54 5.29 8.13
CA MET A 466 -20.62 6.40 8.46
C MET A 466 -21.16 7.37 9.51
N ARG A 467 -22.13 6.97 10.35
CA ARG A 467 -22.58 7.80 11.48
C ARG A 467 -21.43 8.09 12.44
N GLN A 468 -21.41 9.32 12.95
CA GLN A 468 -20.32 9.79 13.82
C GLN A 468 -20.23 8.94 15.09
N ASN A 469 -21.35 8.75 15.78
CA ASN A 469 -21.43 7.89 16.96
C ASN A 469 -21.37 6.40 16.54
N PRO A 470 -20.36 5.62 16.97
CA PRO A 470 -20.23 4.21 16.63
C PRO A 470 -21.45 3.36 17.02
N MET A 471 -22.12 3.70 18.13
CA MET A 471 -23.28 2.97 18.64
C MET A 471 -24.54 3.13 17.77
N GLN A 472 -24.56 4.11 16.88
CA GLN A 472 -25.68 4.34 15.96
C GLN A 472 -25.47 3.68 14.60
N ARG A 473 -24.28 3.10 14.36
CA ARG A 473 -23.98 2.40 13.11
C ARG A 473 -24.69 1.04 13.11
N PRO A 474 -25.23 0.59 11.96
CA PRO A 474 -25.81 -0.74 11.86
C PRO A 474 -24.74 -1.83 12.06
N THR A 475 -25.15 -3.00 12.49
CA THR A 475 -24.33 -4.21 12.50
C THR A 475 -24.11 -4.74 11.08
N ALA A 476 -23.08 -5.57 10.88
CA ALA A 476 -22.84 -6.21 9.57
C ALA A 476 -24.07 -6.99 9.06
N ARG A 477 -24.82 -7.61 9.97
CA ARG A 477 -26.05 -8.33 9.66
C ARG A 477 -27.15 -7.39 9.15
N GLU A 478 -27.36 -6.26 9.81
CA GLU A 478 -28.37 -5.27 9.39
C GLU A 478 -28.02 -4.65 8.03
N VAL A 479 -26.73 -4.36 7.80
CA VAL A 479 -26.25 -3.87 6.49
C VAL A 479 -26.49 -4.90 5.39
N LEU A 480 -26.21 -6.19 5.65
CA LEU A 480 -26.46 -7.26 4.69
C LEU A 480 -27.94 -7.33 4.31
N LEU A 481 -28.86 -7.31 5.29
CA LEU A 481 -30.30 -7.34 5.05
C LEU A 481 -30.76 -6.13 4.23
N ALA A 482 -30.25 -4.94 4.55
CA ALA A 482 -30.58 -3.72 3.81
C ALA A 482 -30.13 -3.79 2.34
N LEU A 483 -28.88 -4.22 2.08
CA LEU A 483 -28.35 -4.35 0.71
C LEU A 483 -29.09 -5.42 -0.10
N GLN A 484 -29.51 -6.52 0.53
CA GLN A 484 -30.33 -7.54 -0.13
C GLN A 484 -31.72 -7.01 -0.47
N GLY A 485 -32.32 -6.19 0.40
CA GLY A 485 -33.58 -5.51 0.13
C GLY A 485 -33.50 -4.59 -1.09
N SER A 486 -32.42 -3.81 -1.23
CA SER A 486 -32.17 -2.96 -2.40
C SER A 486 -32.10 -3.73 -3.71
N ARG A 487 -31.58 -4.97 -3.67
CA ARG A 487 -31.53 -5.84 -4.86
C ARG A 487 -32.92 -6.32 -5.29
N ALA A 488 -33.79 -6.63 -4.34
CA ALA A 488 -35.14 -7.11 -4.61
C ALA A 488 -36.07 -5.98 -5.11
N GLY A 489 -35.97 -4.78 -4.51
CA GLY A 489 -36.79 -3.63 -4.89
C GLY A 489 -36.48 -3.04 -6.27
N SER A 490 -35.32 -3.34 -6.86
CA SER A 490 -34.95 -2.90 -8.21
C SER A 490 -35.29 -3.93 -9.31
N ALA A 491 -35.71 -5.14 -8.94
CA ALA A 491 -36.08 -6.21 -9.88
C ALA A 491 -37.61 -6.35 -10.07
N ALA A 492 -38.39 -5.59 -9.30
CA ALA A 492 -39.83 -5.41 -9.42
C ALA A 492 -40.11 -4.04 -10.05
#